data_AF-A0A1G1C9A5-F1
#
_entry.id   AF-A0A1G1C9A5-F1
#
_cell.length_a   1.000
_cell.length_b   1.000
_cell.length_c   1.000
_cell.angle_alpha   90.00
_cell.angle_beta   90.00
_cell.angle_gamma   90.00
#
_symmetry.space_group_name_H-M   'P 1'
#
loop_
_entity.id
_entity.type
_entity.pdbx_description
1 polymer ?
#
loop_
_entity_poly.entity_id
_entity_poly.type
_entity_poly.pdbx_seq_one_letter_code
_entity_poly.pdbx_strand_id
1 'polypeptide(L)'
;MLFSNAQLFDAFVKMPDRGGYAFPYSYKPARTGKTHVSNENFNPDFFVRVKDSHDILVVEIKAEGDDSNRNRAKCRDGLKHFETLNARLATAGEPWRYHFYFLSPDDFAIFFDQVKEDKFAGWKSGLMQDLRE
;
A
#
# COMPACT_ATOMS: atom_id res chain seq x y z
N MET A 1 4.15 -2.56 17.82
CA MET A 1 3.58 -3.49 16.82
C MET A 1 4.62 -3.95 15.82
N LEU A 2 5.30 -3.09 15.04
CA LEU A 2 6.39 -3.53 14.14
C LEU A 2 7.53 -4.24 14.89
N PHE A 3 8.02 -3.66 15.99
CA PHE A 3 9.10 -4.25 16.80
C PHE A 3 8.74 -5.61 17.42
N SER A 4 7.46 -5.84 17.73
CA SER A 4 6.96 -7.11 18.27
C SER A 4 6.90 -8.22 17.22
N ASN A 5 6.96 -7.83 15.95
CA ASN A 5 6.91 -8.71 14.78
C ASN A 5 8.19 -8.61 13.93
N ALA A 6 9.26 -8.01 14.46
CA ALA A 6 10.50 -7.77 13.73
C ALA A 6 11.11 -9.07 13.17
N GLN A 7 10.86 -10.20 13.82
CA GLN A 7 11.29 -11.53 13.36
C GLN A 7 10.66 -11.96 12.03
N LEU A 8 9.59 -11.30 11.56
CA LEU A 8 8.91 -11.59 10.30
C LEU A 8 9.56 -10.86 9.10
N PHE A 9 10.51 -9.96 9.35
CA PHE A 9 11.04 -9.05 8.33
C PHE A 9 12.56 -8.99 8.36
N ASP A 10 13.17 -8.89 7.19
CA ASP A 10 14.61 -8.70 7.08
C ASP A 10 15.01 -7.23 7.06
N ALA A 11 14.14 -6.37 6.52
CA ALA A 11 14.41 -4.95 6.35
C ALA A 11 13.12 -4.15 6.24
N PHE A 12 13.17 -2.87 6.58
CA PHE A 12 12.12 -1.92 6.27
C PHE A 12 12.69 -0.55 5.94
N VAL A 13 11.95 0.21 5.15
CA VAL A 13 12.20 1.63 4.85
C VAL A 13 10.93 2.39 5.17
N LYS A 14 11.04 3.44 5.98
CA LYS A 14 10.01 4.47 6.13
C LYS A 14 10.31 5.58 5.13
N MET A 15 9.36 5.91 4.26
CA MET A 15 9.57 6.94 3.25
C MET A 15 9.51 8.35 3.86
N PRO A 16 10.35 9.29 3.38
CA PRO A 16 10.29 10.68 3.78
C PRO A 16 9.14 11.41 3.08
N ASP A 17 8.65 12.50 3.68
CA ASP A 17 7.55 13.30 3.12
C ASP A 17 7.86 13.89 1.72
N ARG A 18 9.16 14.07 1.39
CA ARG A 18 9.62 14.64 0.12
C ARG A 18 10.88 13.95 -0.37
N GLY A 19 11.02 13.88 -1.70
CA GLY A 19 12.21 13.34 -2.37
C GLY A 19 12.38 11.82 -2.30
N GLY A 20 11.36 11.11 -1.79
CA GLY A 20 11.30 9.64 -1.81
C GLY A 20 10.74 9.07 -3.11
N TYR A 21 10.35 7.80 -3.05
CA TYR A 21 9.62 7.13 -4.13
C TYR A 21 8.25 7.77 -4.34
N ALA A 22 7.80 7.88 -5.60
CA ALA A 22 6.51 8.46 -5.90
C ALA A 22 5.97 7.99 -7.26
N PHE A 23 4.65 7.85 -7.37
CA PHE A 23 3.97 7.61 -8.63
C PHE A 23 2.70 8.46 -8.78
N PRO A 24 2.28 8.77 -10.03
CA PRO A 24 1.15 9.66 -10.26
C PRO A 24 -0.19 8.99 -9.94
N TYR A 25 -1.13 9.76 -9.41
CA TYR A 25 -2.53 9.39 -9.23
C TYR A 25 -3.46 10.58 -9.48
N SER A 26 -4.74 10.33 -9.74
CA SER A 26 -5.71 11.41 -10.00
C SER A 26 -7.07 11.20 -9.36
N TYR A 27 -7.71 12.30 -8.94
CA TYR A 27 -9.02 12.27 -8.28
C TYR A 27 -9.84 13.53 -8.51
N LYS A 28 -11.16 13.42 -8.35
CA LYS A 28 -12.08 14.57 -8.35
C LYS A 28 -12.29 15.07 -6.90
N PRO A 29 -11.91 16.31 -6.57
CA PRO A 29 -12.15 16.86 -5.24
C PRO A 29 -13.64 16.94 -4.91
N ALA A 30 -14.02 16.62 -3.67
CA ALA A 30 -15.42 16.63 -3.24
C ALA A 30 -16.03 18.03 -2.98
N ARG A 31 -15.22 19.11 -3.02
CA ARG A 31 -15.73 20.47 -2.76
C ARG A 31 -16.54 21.01 -3.93
N THR A 32 -17.73 21.52 -3.62
CA THR A 32 -18.61 22.27 -4.52
C THR A 32 -17.82 23.40 -5.20
N GLY A 33 -17.75 23.36 -6.54
CA GLY A 33 -17.09 24.38 -7.37
C GLY A 33 -15.74 23.99 -7.97
N LYS A 34 -15.12 22.86 -7.59
CA LYS A 34 -13.92 22.34 -8.29
C LYS A 34 -14.31 21.26 -9.30
N THR A 35 -14.48 21.64 -10.55
CA THR A 35 -14.78 20.75 -11.68
C THR A 35 -13.54 20.06 -12.26
N HIS A 36 -12.34 20.54 -11.93
CA HIS A 36 -11.08 20.00 -12.44
C HIS A 36 -10.58 18.79 -11.65
N VAL A 37 -10.08 17.79 -12.36
CA VAL A 37 -9.36 16.63 -11.81
C VAL A 37 -8.05 17.11 -11.19
N SER A 38 -7.78 16.68 -9.95
CA SER A 38 -6.48 16.88 -9.32
C SER A 38 -5.53 15.77 -9.75
N ASN A 39 -4.31 16.15 -10.13
CA ASN A 39 -3.21 15.23 -10.44
C ASN A 39 -2.12 15.44 -9.39
N GLU A 40 -1.80 14.38 -8.67
CA GLU A 40 -0.82 14.41 -7.58
C GLU A 40 0.10 13.19 -7.66
N ASN A 41 1.13 13.19 -6.82
CA ASN A 41 2.01 12.05 -6.63
C ASN A 41 1.73 11.39 -5.29
N PHE A 42 1.75 10.06 -5.27
CA PHE A 42 1.57 9.25 -4.09
C PHE A 42 2.90 8.56 -3.72
N ASN A 43 3.27 8.67 -2.44
CA ASN A 43 4.43 8.08 -1.81
C ASN A 43 3.94 7.27 -0.59
N PRO A 44 3.95 5.92 -0.65
CA PRO A 44 3.54 5.08 0.46
C PRO A 44 4.45 5.20 1.69
N ASP A 45 3.89 5.11 2.88
CA ASP A 45 4.64 5.29 4.14
C ASP A 45 5.79 4.28 4.35
N PHE A 46 5.56 2.99 4.04
CA PHE A 46 6.51 1.92 4.34
C PHE A 46 6.71 0.94 3.19
N PHE A 47 7.94 0.44 3.10
CA PHE A 47 8.33 -0.71 2.29
C PHE A 47 9.02 -1.70 3.23
N VAL A 48 8.51 -2.92 3.33
CA VAL A 48 8.98 -3.92 4.29
C VAL A 48 9.30 -5.21 3.54
N ARG A 49 10.53 -5.71 3.67
CA ARG A 49 10.93 -7.01 3.08
C ARG A 49 10.56 -8.13 4.04
N VAL A 50 9.73 -9.06 3.57
CA VAL A 50 9.38 -10.28 4.29
C VAL A 50 10.63 -11.13 4.45
N LYS A 51 10.79 -11.73 5.62
CA LYS A 51 11.97 -12.52 5.96
C LYS A 51 12.15 -13.70 5.01
N ASP A 52 13.39 -13.91 4.57
CA ASP A 52 13.79 -15.03 3.72
C ASP A 52 12.99 -15.13 2.41
N SER A 53 12.45 -14.00 1.92
CA SER A 53 11.63 -13.94 0.71
C SER A 53 11.97 -12.72 -0.17
N HIS A 54 11.45 -12.73 -1.41
CA HIS A 54 11.54 -11.62 -2.35
C HIS A 54 10.25 -10.76 -2.35
N ASP A 55 9.46 -10.84 -1.29
CA ASP A 55 8.21 -10.11 -1.13
C ASP A 55 8.43 -8.80 -0.39
N ILE A 56 7.91 -7.72 -0.96
CA ILE A 56 7.93 -6.38 -0.39
C ILE A 56 6.49 -5.97 -0.07
N LEU A 57 6.20 -5.80 1.21
CA LEU A 57 4.94 -5.23 1.67
C LEU A 57 5.04 -3.70 1.59
N VAL A 58 4.20 -3.10 0.77
CA VAL A 58 4.07 -1.66 0.61
C VAL A 58 2.85 -1.20 1.39
N VAL A 59 3.05 -0.36 2.39
CA VAL A 59 2.00 -0.01 3.36
C VAL A 59 1.80 1.50 3.42
N GLU A 60 0.56 1.93 3.29
CA GLU A 60 0.09 3.26 3.70
C GLU A 60 -0.73 3.12 4.99
N ILE A 61 -0.44 3.95 5.99
CA ILE A 61 -1.21 4.00 7.22
C ILE A 61 -2.29 5.08 7.11
N LYS A 62 -3.52 4.71 7.44
CA LYS A 62 -4.68 5.58 7.44
C LYS A 62 -5.33 5.62 8.83
N ALA A 63 -6.09 6.67 9.09
CA ALA A 63 -6.99 6.69 10.23
C ALA A 63 -8.23 5.83 9.93
N GLU A 64 -8.91 5.36 10.98
CA GLU A 64 -10.18 4.66 10.82
C GLU A 64 -11.20 5.51 10.06
N GLY A 65 -11.92 4.88 9.13
CA GLY A 65 -12.96 5.53 8.32
C GLY A 65 -12.47 6.63 7.37
N ASP A 66 -11.17 6.71 7.06
CA ASP A 66 -10.64 7.72 6.13
C ASP A 66 -10.87 7.33 4.66
N ASP A 67 -12.14 7.36 4.23
CA ASP A 67 -12.62 6.89 2.94
C ASP A 67 -12.76 7.98 1.85
N SER A 68 -12.08 9.11 2.06
CA SER A 68 -12.16 10.26 1.16
C SER A 68 -11.85 9.92 -0.31
N ASN A 69 -12.43 10.66 -1.26
CA ASN A 69 -12.16 10.51 -2.71
C ASN A 69 -10.66 10.44 -3.05
N ARG A 70 -9.83 11.15 -2.28
CA ARG A 70 -8.38 11.16 -2.45
C ARG A 70 -7.76 9.82 -2.08
N ASN A 71 -8.18 9.22 -0.96
CA ASN A 71 -7.69 7.92 -0.52
C ASN A 71 -8.23 6.77 -1.38
N ARG A 72 -9.50 6.84 -1.81
CA ARG A 72 -10.05 5.91 -2.82
C ARG A 72 -9.19 5.90 -4.09
N ALA A 73 -8.81 7.09 -4.57
CA ALA A 73 -7.94 7.22 -5.74
C ALA A 73 -6.51 6.71 -5.49
N LYS A 74 -5.89 7.05 -4.36
CA LYS A 74 -4.57 6.51 -3.98
C LYS A 74 -4.58 4.98 -3.93
N CYS A 75 -5.60 4.38 -3.29
CA CYS A 75 -5.74 2.93 -3.17
C CYS A 75 -5.89 2.28 -4.56
N ARG A 76 -6.80 2.80 -5.39
CA ARG A 76 -7.02 2.34 -6.78
C ARG A 76 -5.74 2.41 -7.62
N ASP A 77 -5.10 3.58 -7.65
CA ASP A 77 -3.94 3.81 -8.53
C ASP A 77 -2.68 3.12 -7.97
N GLY A 78 -2.57 2.96 -6.64
CA GLY A 78 -1.53 2.17 -6.01
C GLY A 78 -1.62 0.68 -6.32
N LEU A 79 -2.81 0.09 -6.23
CA LEU A 79 -3.06 -1.30 -6.64
C LEU A 79 -2.63 -1.52 -8.10
N LYS A 80 -3.08 -0.65 -9.01
CA LYS A 80 -2.73 -0.72 -10.43
C LYS A 80 -1.24 -0.53 -10.67
N HIS A 81 -0.60 0.38 -9.92
CA HIS A 81 0.83 0.64 -10.04
C HIS A 81 1.64 -0.63 -9.73
N PHE A 82 1.40 -1.25 -8.57
CA PHE A 82 2.16 -2.42 -8.15
C PHE A 82 1.82 -3.69 -8.95
N GLU A 83 0.57 -3.83 -9.43
CA GLU A 83 0.22 -4.86 -10.40
C GLU A 83 1.06 -4.72 -11.69
N THR A 84 1.15 -3.51 -12.24
CA THR A 84 1.94 -3.22 -13.45
C THR A 84 3.43 -3.46 -13.20
N LEU A 85 3.95 -3.05 -12.04
CA LEU A 85 5.34 -3.27 -11.65
C LEU A 85 5.65 -4.77 -11.57
N ASN A 86 4.82 -5.54 -10.87
CA ASN A 86 5.00 -6.98 -10.72
C ASN A 86 4.95 -7.71 -12.07
N ALA A 87 4.05 -7.32 -12.97
CA ALA A 87 4.00 -7.88 -14.32
C ALA A 87 5.32 -7.63 -15.08
N ARG A 88 5.88 -6.41 -15.00
CA ARG A 88 7.16 -6.07 -15.62
C ARG A 88 8.32 -6.85 -15.02
N LEU A 89 8.37 -6.98 -13.70
CA LEU A 89 9.38 -7.77 -12.99
C LEU A 89 9.30 -9.25 -13.40
N ALA A 90 8.11 -9.81 -13.49
CA ALA A 90 7.90 -11.17 -13.97
C ALA A 90 8.38 -11.35 -15.42
N THR A 91 8.06 -10.42 -16.33
CA THR A 91 8.56 -10.43 -17.71
C THR A 91 10.10 -10.33 -17.77
N ALA A 92 10.70 -9.58 -16.85
CA ALA A 92 12.16 -9.43 -16.76
C ALA A 92 12.86 -10.61 -16.07
N GLY A 93 12.12 -11.60 -15.53
CA GLY A 93 12.68 -12.71 -14.76
C GLY A 93 13.15 -12.33 -13.35
N GLU A 94 12.74 -11.16 -12.85
CA GLU A 94 13.10 -10.69 -11.51
C GLU A 94 12.22 -11.37 -10.44
N PRO A 95 12.80 -11.80 -9.30
CA PRO A 95 12.08 -12.56 -8.28
C PRO A 95 11.17 -11.69 -7.41
N TRP A 96 11.37 -10.37 -7.43
CA TRP A 96 10.72 -9.43 -6.50
C TRP A 96 9.22 -9.26 -6.74
N ARG A 97 8.41 -9.32 -5.67
CA ARG A 97 6.96 -9.10 -5.73
C ARG A 97 6.53 -8.07 -4.69
N TYR A 98 5.79 -7.07 -5.14
CA TYR A 98 5.30 -5.98 -4.29
C TYR A 98 3.82 -6.18 -3.98
N HIS A 99 3.48 -6.15 -2.70
CA HIS A 99 2.11 -6.33 -2.20
C HIS A 99 1.67 -5.06 -1.50
N PHE A 100 0.62 -4.42 -2.00
CA PHE A 100 0.22 -3.08 -1.57
C PHE A 100 -0.99 -3.10 -0.66
N TYR A 101 -0.89 -2.42 0.48
CA TYR A 101 -1.91 -2.37 1.52
C TYR A 101 -2.16 -0.95 2.03
N PHE A 102 -3.44 -0.64 2.23
CA PHE A 102 -3.88 0.42 3.12
C PHE A 102 -4.27 -0.21 4.44
N LEU A 103 -3.67 0.24 5.55
CA LEU A 103 -3.98 -0.29 6.87
C LEU A 103 -4.48 0.84 7.77
N SER A 104 -5.56 0.59 8.52
CA SER A 104 -5.92 1.36 9.70
C SER A 104 -5.47 0.62 10.98
N PRO A 105 -5.46 1.27 12.15
CA PRO A 105 -5.18 0.62 13.42
C PRO A 105 -5.89 -0.73 13.64
N ASP A 106 -7.15 -0.87 13.22
CA ASP A 106 -7.95 -2.08 13.35
C ASP A 106 -7.43 -3.25 12.49
N ASP A 107 -6.73 -2.95 11.39
CA ASP A 107 -6.16 -3.96 10.49
C ASP A 107 -4.86 -4.56 11.01
N PHE A 108 -4.16 -3.91 11.94
CA PHE A 108 -2.77 -4.26 12.27
C PHE A 108 -2.60 -5.67 12.80
N ALA A 109 -3.46 -6.10 13.72
CA ALA A 109 -3.36 -7.44 14.31
C ALA A 109 -3.51 -8.52 13.24
N ILE A 110 -4.58 -8.44 12.45
CA ILE A 110 -4.89 -9.40 11.37
C ILE A 110 -3.80 -9.36 10.30
N PHE A 111 -3.31 -8.17 9.93
CA PHE A 111 -2.24 -8.03 8.95
C PHE A 111 -0.99 -8.80 9.36
N PHE A 112 -0.51 -8.64 10.60
CA PHE A 112 0.68 -9.38 11.05
C PHE A 112 0.42 -10.89 11.16
N ASP A 113 -0.79 -11.32 11.50
CA ASP A 113 -1.16 -12.75 11.46
C ASP A 113 -1.11 -13.29 10.03
N GLN A 114 -1.63 -12.54 9.03
CA GLN A 114 -1.53 -12.93 7.63
C GLN A 114 -0.07 -13.00 7.15
N VAL A 115 0.78 -12.08 7.59
CA VAL A 115 2.22 -12.11 7.29
C VAL A 115 2.88 -13.35 7.90
N LYS A 116 2.58 -13.64 9.17
CA LYS A 116 3.13 -14.78 9.90
C LYS A 116 2.72 -16.13 9.28
N GLU A 117 1.52 -16.21 8.73
CA GLU A 117 0.99 -17.42 8.08
C GLU A 117 1.31 -17.52 6.59
N ASP A 118 2.08 -16.58 6.02
CA ASP A 118 2.38 -16.49 4.57
C ASP A 118 1.11 -16.38 3.69
N LYS A 119 0.06 -15.74 4.25
CA LYS A 119 -1.26 -15.53 3.61
C LYS A 119 -1.50 -14.08 3.20
N PHE A 120 -0.49 -13.22 3.29
CA PHE A 120 -0.61 -11.81 2.95
C PHE A 120 -0.88 -11.60 1.46
N ALA A 121 -0.33 -12.44 0.59
CA ALA A 121 -0.54 -12.34 -0.86
C ALA A 121 -2.02 -12.47 -1.22
N GLY A 122 -2.61 -11.42 -1.80
CA GLY A 122 -4.02 -11.40 -2.17
C GLY A 122 -5.00 -11.10 -1.02
N TRP A 123 -4.54 -11.05 0.23
CA TRP A 123 -5.32 -10.54 1.36
C TRP A 123 -5.62 -9.04 1.19
N LYS A 124 -6.72 -8.59 1.78
CA LYS A 124 -7.13 -7.18 1.79
C LYS A 124 -7.57 -6.82 3.21
N SER A 125 -7.17 -5.65 3.66
CA SER A 125 -7.68 -5.04 4.90
C SER A 125 -9.17 -4.76 4.84
N GLY A 126 -9.77 -4.50 6.01
CA GLY A 126 -11.14 -3.99 6.09
C GLY A 126 -11.24 -2.66 5.34
N LEU A 127 -10.32 -1.73 5.60
CA LEU A 127 -10.30 -0.43 4.94
C LEU A 127 -10.21 -0.53 3.41
N MET A 128 -9.41 -1.44 2.87
CA MET A 128 -9.32 -1.61 1.41
C MET A 128 -10.60 -2.17 0.79
N GLN A 129 -11.42 -2.88 1.55
CA GLN A 129 -12.73 -3.35 1.10
C GLN A 129 -13.71 -2.18 1.03
N ASP A 130 -13.76 -1.34 2.06
CA ASP A 130 -14.61 -0.14 2.13
C ASP A 130 -14.28 0.89 1.03
N LEU A 131 -13.00 0.98 0.65
CA LEU A 131 -12.51 1.87 -0.41
C LEU A 131 -12.85 1.39 -1.84
N ARG A 132 -13.34 0.16 -2.02
CA ARG A 132 -13.73 -0.40 -3.34
C ARG A 132 -15.22 -0.28 -3.65
N GLU A 133 -16.06 -0.03 -2.64
CA GLU A 133 -17.50 0.26 -2.78
C GLU A 133 -17.76 1.68 -3.30
#